data_AF-S4RWJ1-F1
#
_entry.id   AF-S4RWJ1-F1
#
_cell.length_a   1.000
_cell.length_b   1.000
_cell.length_c   1.000
_cell.angle_alpha   90.00
_cell.angle_beta   90.00
_cell.angle_gamma   90.00
#
_symmetry.space_group_name_H-M   'P 1'
#
loop_
_entity.id
_entity.type
_entity.pdbx_description
1 polymer ?
#
loop_
_entity_poly.entity_id
_entity_poly.type
_entity_poly.pdbx_seq_one_letter_code
_entity_poly.pdbx_strand_id
1 'polypeptide(L)' 'MASDMLLYWGSGSPPCWRIQLCLEEKALQGYQQKLLSFEKQEHKSAAVTEINPRGQLPSFRHGDNIINESLGACFYLE' A
#
# COMPACT_ATOMS: atom_id res chain seq x y z
N MET A 1 -9.27 -4.85 11.25
CA MET A 1 -8.53 -3.95 12.17
C MET A 1 -7.29 -3.43 11.44
N ALA A 2 -6.64 -2.36 11.91
CA ALA A 2 -5.42 -1.86 11.24
C ALA A 2 -4.34 -2.95 11.08
N SER A 3 -4.23 -3.87 12.03
CA SER A 3 -3.35 -5.05 11.99
C SER A 3 -3.57 -5.99 10.78
N ASP A 4 -4.75 -5.96 10.18
CA ASP A 4 -5.12 -6.80 9.02
C ASP A 4 -4.81 -6.09 7.68
N MET A 5 -4.27 -4.87 7.75
CA MET A 5 -3.88 -4.08 6.59
C MET A 5 -2.40 -4.28 6.28
N LEU A 6 -2.09 -4.38 4.99
CA LEU A 6 -0.74 -4.46 4.44
C LEU A 6 -0.55 -3.37 3.38
N LEU A 7 0.53 -2.59 3.51
CA LEU A 7 0.94 -1.60 2.53
C LEU A 7 2.37 -1.87 2.03
N TYR A 8 2.50 -2.23 0.76
CA TYR A 8 3.76 -2.09 0.04
C TYR A 8 3.88 -0.69 -0.54
N TRP A 9 4.99 -0.03 -0.25
CA TRP A 9 5.23 1.34 -0.68
C TRP A 9 6.68 1.59 -1.05
N GLY A 10 6.93 2.65 -1.82
CA GLY A 10 8.27 3.05 -2.24
C GLY A 10 8.56 4.50 -1.85
N SER A 11 9.81 4.78 -1.47
CA SER A 11 10.25 6.14 -1.16
C SER A 11 10.20 7.01 -2.43
N GLY A 12 9.81 8.27 -2.28
CA GLY A 12 9.63 9.21 -3.40
C GLY A 12 8.39 8.94 -4.26
N SER A 13 7.44 8.14 -3.78
CA SER A 13 6.18 7.86 -4.46
C SER A 13 5.02 8.66 -3.84
N PRO A 14 4.57 9.77 -4.48
CA PRO A 14 3.39 10.51 -4.03
C PRO A 14 2.11 9.66 -3.83
N PRO A 15 1.77 8.68 -4.70
CA PRO A 15 0.60 7.85 -4.45
C PRO A 15 0.74 6.95 -3.22
N CYS A 16 1.96 6.54 -2.85
CA CYS A 16 2.17 5.81 -1.60
C CYS A 16 1.95 6.70 -0.38
N TRP A 17 2.54 7.91 -0.39
CA TRP A 17 2.39 8.88 0.70
C TRP A 17 0.94 9.25 0.94
N ARG A 18 0.13 9.31 -0.12
CA ARG A 18 -1.30 9.57 -0.02
C ARG A 18 -2.03 8.58 0.90
N ILE A 19 -1.78 7.28 0.73
CA ILE A 19 -2.40 6.25 1.59
C ILE A 19 -1.86 6.37 3.01
N GLN A 20 -0.54 6.54 3.18
CA GLN A 20 0.08 6.68 4.51
C GLN A 20 -0.52 7.85 5.30
N LEU A 21 -0.66 9.03 4.67
CA LEU A 21 -1.26 10.20 5.31
C LEU A 21 -2.72 9.95 5.71
N CYS A 22 -3.51 9.30 4.85
CA CYS A 22 -4.90 8.95 5.14
C CYS A 22 -5.02 7.99 6.33
N LEU A 23 -4.13 6.99 6.41
CA LEU A 23 -4.09 6.05 7.55
C LEU A 23 -3.74 6.77 8.86
N GLU A 24 -2.78 7.69 8.84
CA GLU A 24 -2.40 8.48 10.02
C GLU A 24 -3.51 9.45 10.45
N GLU A 25 -4.13 10.16 9.50
CA GLU A 25 -5.24 11.07 9.76
C GLU A 25 -6.42 10.35 10.45
N LYS A 26 -6.69 9.12 10.03
CA LYS A 26 -7.78 8.28 10.57
C LYS A 26 -7.42 7.53 11.85
N ALA A 27 -6.23 7.76 12.40
CA ALA A 27 -5.71 7.04 13.57
C ALA A 27 -5.74 5.50 13.38
N LEU A 28 -5.46 5.04 12.16
CA LEU A 28 -5.39 3.63 11.80
C LEU A 28 -3.94 3.12 11.83
N GLN A 29 -3.20 3.44 12.90
CA GLN A 29 -1.84 2.95 13.10
C GLN A 29 -1.81 1.45 13.42
N GLY A 30 -0.65 0.82 13.21
CA GLY A 30 -0.43 -0.61 13.49
C GLY A 30 -0.66 -1.54 12.29
N TYR A 31 -0.87 -0.98 11.10
CA TYR A 31 -0.86 -1.73 9.85
C TYR A 31 0.53 -2.25 9.51
N GLN A 32 0.58 -3.39 8.82
CA GLN A 32 1.82 -3.94 8.30
C GLN A 32 2.26 -3.11 7.10
N GLN A 33 3.53 -2.73 7.05
CA GLN A 33 4.07 -2.03 5.90
C GLN A 33 5.47 -2.49 5.56
N LYS A 34 5.83 -2.39 4.28
CA LYS A 34 7.18 -2.64 3.83
C LYS A 34 7.57 -1.64 2.74
N LEU A 35 8.64 -0.91 3.03
CA LEU A 35 9.33 -0.06 2.07
C LEU A 35 10.07 -0.93 1.06
N LEU A 36 9.87 -0.64 -0.23
CA LEU A 36 10.49 -1.33 -1.36
C LEU A 36 11.34 -0.35 -2.19
N SER A 37 12.44 -0.85 -2.71
CA SER A 37 13.34 -0.13 -3.60
C SER A 37 12.87 -0.22 -5.06
N PHE A 38 12.71 0.95 -5.69
CA PHE A 38 12.49 1.02 -7.13
C PHE A 38 13.73 0.64 -7.93
N GLU A 39 14.93 1.05 -7.47
CA GLU A 39 16.22 0.74 -8.10
C GLU A 39 16.45 -0.77 -8.20
N LYS A 40 16.17 -1.49 -7.11
CA LYS A 40 16.27 -2.97 -7.07
C LYS A 40 15.07 -3.68 -7.69
N GLN A 41 14.14 -2.94 -8.27
CA GLN A 41 12.89 -3.45 -8.84
C GLN A 41 12.03 -4.31 -7.90
N GLU A 42 12.07 -4.06 -6.59
CA GLU A 42 11.36 -4.87 -5.60
C GLU A 42 9.82 -4.79 -5.74
N HIS A 43 9.32 -3.71 -6.34
CA HIS A 43 7.93 -3.54 -6.77
C HIS A 43 7.47 -4.55 -7.85
N LYS A 44 8.40 -5.29 -8.47
CA LYS A 44 8.12 -6.40 -9.40
C LYS A 44 8.25 -7.77 -8.76
N SER A 45 8.54 -7.84 -7.46
CA SER A 45 8.64 -9.11 -6.74
C SER A 45 7.29 -9.86 -6.70
N ALA A 46 7.36 -11.18 -6.56
CA ALA A 46 6.18 -12.04 -6.47
C ALA A 46 5.20 -11.58 -5.38
N ALA A 47 5.71 -11.16 -4.22
CA ALA A 47 4.92 -10.66 -3.11
C ALA A 47 4.07 -9.43 -3.49
N VAL A 48 4.60 -8.55 -4.36
CA VAL A 48 3.83 -7.40 -4.86
C VAL A 48 2.89 -7.84 -5.98
N THR A 49 3.35 -8.66 -6.91
CA THR A 49 2.53 -9.05 -8.08
C THR A 49 1.36 -9.96 -7.75
N GLU A 50 1.42 -10.68 -6.62
CA GLU A 50 0.30 -11.44 -6.07
C GLU A 50 -0.83 -10.52 -5.60
N ILE A 51 -0.49 -9.32 -5.09
CA ILE A 51 -1.47 -8.29 -4.69
C ILE A 51 -1.86 -7.39 -5.87
N ASN A 52 -0.87 -6.96 -6.65
CA ASN A 52 -1.03 -6.06 -7.76
C ASN A 52 -0.30 -6.62 -8.99
N PRO A 53 -0.98 -7.32 -9.90
CA PRO A 53 -0.38 -7.91 -11.09
C PRO A 53 0.37 -6.92 -12.00
N ARG A 54 0.13 -5.60 -11.84
CA ARG A 54 0.87 -4.54 -12.57
C ARG A 54 2.29 -4.34 -12.02
N GLY A 55 2.60 -4.88 -10.83
CA GLY A 55 3.85 -4.67 -10.12
C GLY A 55 4.09 -3.18 -9.88
N GLN A 56 3.13 -2.50 -9.28
CA GLN A 56 3.17 -1.05 -9.03
C GLN A 56 2.90 -0.76 -7.56
N LEU A 57 3.37 0.40 -7.10
CA LEU A 57 3.16 0.87 -5.75
C LEU A 57 2.30 2.15 -5.77
N PRO A 58 1.41 2.35 -4.79
CA PRO A 58 1.18 1.47 -3.64
C PRO A 58 0.45 0.17 -4.01
N SER A 59 0.72 -0.90 -3.27
CA SER A 59 -0.12 -2.10 -3.27
C SER A 59 -0.66 -2.28 -1.87
N PHE A 60 -1.96 -2.06 -1.71
CA PHE A 60 -2.64 -2.05 -0.43
C PHE A 60 -3.67 -3.17 -0.34
N ARG A 61 -3.68 -3.86 0.80
CA ARG A 61 -4.58 -4.97 1.10
C ARG A 61 -5.15 -4.78 2.50
N HIS A 62 -6.42 -5.07 2.70
CA HIS A 62 -7.07 -5.15 4.01
C HIS A 62 -7.88 -6.45 4.09
N GLY A 63 -7.39 -7.44 4.84
CA GLY A 63 -7.97 -8.79 4.83
C GLY A 63 -7.94 -9.38 3.42
N ASP A 64 -9.10 -9.68 2.83
CA ASP A 64 -9.19 -10.19 1.46
C ASP A 64 -9.41 -9.09 0.40
N ASN A 65 -9.59 -7.84 0.82
CA ASN A 65 -9.79 -6.72 -0.09
C ASN A 65 -8.46 -6.18 -0.58
N ILE A 66 -8.31 -6.06 -1.91
CA ILE A 66 -7.12 -5.51 -2.56
C ILE A 66 -7.51 -4.19 -3.23
N ILE A 67 -6.81 -3.10 -2.89
CA ILE A 67 -7.08 -1.76 -3.43
C ILE A 67 -5.75 -1.12 -3.87
N ASN A 68 -5.41 -1.25 -5.15
CA ASN A 68 -4.09 -0.87 -5.68
C ASN A 68 -4.00 0.57 -6.21
N GLU A 69 -5.12 1.29 -6.29
CA GLU A 69 -5.13 2.69 -6.70
C GLU A 69 -5.22 3.61 -5.48
N SER A 70 -4.26 4.52 -5.35
CA SER A 70 -4.10 5.34 -4.12
C SER A 70 -5.34 6.16 -3.75
N LEU A 71 -6.06 6.74 -4.72
CA LEU A 71 -7.31 7.45 -4.44
C LEU A 71 -8.43 6.48 -4.05
N GLY A 72 -8.50 5.32 -4.70
CA GLY A 72 -9.45 4.28 -4.33
C GLY A 72 -9.21 3.77 -2.91
N ALA A 73 -7.95 3.64 -2.49
CA ALA A 73 -7.60 3.26 -1.13
C ALA A 73 -8.00 4.34 -0.11
N CYS A 74 -7.80 5.63 -0.43
CA CYS A 74 -8.31 6.72 0.42
C CYS A 74 -9.83 6.66 0.57
N PHE A 75 -10.58 6.54 -0.53
CA PHE A 75 -12.04 6.41 -0.48
C PHE A 75 -12.52 5.15 0.25
N TYR A 76 -11.75 4.06 0.18
CA TYR A 76 -12.04 2.84 0.93
C TYR A 76 -11.86 3.02 2.44
N LEU A 77 -10.88 3.84 2.84
CA LEU A 77 -10.59 4.11 4.24
C LEU A 77 -11.54 5.16 4.84
N GLU A 78 -12.24 5.94 4.02
CA GLU A 78 -13.28 6.90 4.45
C GLU A 78 -14.42 6.25 5.23
#